data_AF-A0A6L8G7E0-F1
#
_entry.id   AF-A0A6L8G7E0-F1
#
_cell.length_a   1.000
_cell.length_b   1.000
_cell.length_c   1.000
_cell.angle_alpha   90.00
_cell.angle_beta   90.00
_cell.angle_gamma   90.00
#
_symmetry.space_group_name_H-M   'P 1'
#
loop_
_entity.id
_entity.type
_entity.pdbx_description
1 polymer ?
#
loop_
_entity_poly.entity_id
_entity_poly.type
_entity_poly.pdbx_seq_one_letter_code
_entity_poly.pdbx_strand_id
1 'polypeptide(L)'
;MEPARVSESAKAKAADKRTPDGRPAHSLTMLLADLGTLTLNHASLPGRPDSRFLLASEPTRLQARAFELLGMDPDRDDCISVTA
;
A
#
# COMPACT_ATOMS: atom_id res chain seq x y z
N MET A 1 -29.90 -10.81 -17.28
CA MET A 1 -28.50 -10.77 -16.80
C MET A 1 -28.41 -11.80 -15.69
N GLU A 2 -27.81 -12.97 -15.93
CA GLU A 2 -27.59 -13.93 -14.84
C GLU A 2 -26.32 -13.54 -14.06
N PRO A 3 -26.31 -13.65 -12.72
CA PRO A 3 -25.12 -13.41 -11.92
C PRO A 3 -24.04 -14.46 -12.21
N ALA A 4 -22.78 -14.03 -12.18
CA ALA A 4 -21.64 -14.92 -12.41
C ALA A 4 -21.58 -16.05 -11.35
N ARG A 5 -21.29 -17.28 -11.78
CA ARG A 5 -21.09 -18.41 -10.86
C ARG A 5 -19.78 -18.24 -10.08
N VAL A 6 -19.87 -18.12 -8.77
CA VAL A 6 -18.73 -18.04 -7.86
C VAL A 6 -18.04 -19.40 -7.68
N SER A 7 -16.71 -19.43 -7.74
CA SER A 7 -15.90 -20.63 -7.49
C SER A 7 -15.97 -21.07 -6.03
N GLU A 8 -15.67 -22.34 -5.74
CA GLU A 8 -15.60 -22.86 -4.37
C GLU A 8 -14.57 -22.11 -3.50
N SER A 9 -13.44 -21.72 -4.08
CA SER A 9 -12.44 -20.88 -3.41
C SER A 9 -12.98 -19.48 -3.07
N ALA A 10 -13.81 -18.89 -3.94
CA ALA A 10 -14.45 -17.60 -3.67
C ALA A 10 -15.51 -17.71 -2.57
N LYS A 11 -16.26 -18.82 -2.51
CA LYS A 11 -17.22 -19.11 -1.43
C LYS A 11 -16.51 -19.29 -0.09
N ALA A 12 -15.43 -20.06 -0.04
CA ALA A 12 -14.64 -20.23 1.18
C ALA A 12 -14.04 -18.90 1.67
N LYS A 13 -13.42 -18.12 0.77
CA LYS A 13 -12.91 -16.77 1.08
C LYS A 13 -14.00 -15.84 1.62
N ALA A 14 -15.21 -15.90 1.06
CA ALA A 14 -16.35 -15.08 1.48
C ALA A 14 -16.92 -15.50 2.84
N ALA A 15 -16.92 -16.81 3.14
CA ALA A 15 -17.41 -17.36 4.40
C ALA A 15 -16.52 -16.96 5.58
N ASP A 16 -15.20 -17.04 5.40
CA ASP A 16 -14.26 -16.80 6.50
C ASP A 16 -13.97 -15.32 6.74
N LYS A 17 -14.21 -14.46 5.74
CA LYS A 17 -13.84 -13.02 5.73
C LYS A 17 -12.43 -12.79 6.28
N ARG A 18 -11.54 -13.72 6.02
CA ARG A 18 -10.15 -13.69 6.48
C ARG A 18 -9.23 -13.91 5.30
N THR A 19 -8.11 -13.22 5.35
CA THR A 19 -6.98 -13.46 4.46
C THR A 19 -6.30 -14.78 4.86
N PRO A 20 -5.54 -15.42 3.93
CA PRO A 20 -4.74 -16.60 4.25
C PRO A 20 -3.79 -16.39 5.44
N ASP A 21 -3.37 -15.14 5.68
CA ASP A 21 -2.53 -14.72 6.81
C ASP A 21 -3.33 -14.55 8.13
N GLY A 22 -4.61 -14.97 8.18
CA GLY A 22 -5.46 -14.98 9.37
C GLY A 22 -6.09 -13.62 9.75
N ARG A 23 -5.86 -12.57 8.96
CA ARG A 23 -6.34 -11.20 9.24
C ARG A 23 -7.74 -10.96 8.65
N PRO A 24 -8.59 -10.11 9.25
CA PRO A 24 -9.86 -9.72 8.64
C PRO A 24 -9.67 -9.23 7.20
N ALA A 25 -10.49 -9.72 6.28
CA ALA A 25 -10.50 -9.26 4.90
C ALA A 25 -11.21 -7.90 4.84
N HIS A 26 -10.44 -6.84 4.55
CA HIS A 26 -10.97 -5.50 4.33
C HIS A 26 -11.48 -5.35 2.89
N SER A 27 -12.40 -4.41 2.68
CA SER A 27 -12.73 -3.96 1.32
C SER A 27 -11.53 -3.22 0.74
N LEU A 28 -11.40 -3.20 -0.59
CA LEU A 28 -10.33 -2.46 -1.26
C LEU A 28 -10.36 -0.97 -0.86
N THR A 29 -11.54 -0.37 -0.71
CA THR A 29 -11.69 1.02 -0.29
C THR A 29 -11.13 1.27 1.11
N MET A 30 -11.38 0.36 2.06
CA MET A 30 -10.79 0.47 3.41
C MET A 30 -9.27 0.31 3.34
N LEU A 31 -8.77 -0.63 2.55
CA LEU A 31 -7.33 -0.80 2.36
C LEU A 31 -6.68 0.47 1.79
N LEU A 32 -7.29 1.11 0.80
CA LEU A 32 -6.78 2.35 0.23
C LEU A 32 -6.84 3.52 1.22
N ALA A 33 -7.89 3.58 2.06
CA ALA A 33 -7.97 4.57 3.13
C ALA A 33 -6.84 4.37 4.16
N ASP A 34 -6.58 3.12 4.56
CA ASP A 34 -5.48 2.78 5.47
C ASP A 34 -4.12 3.13 4.85
N LEU A 35 -3.90 2.80 3.57
CA LEU A 35 -2.67 3.17 2.85
C LEU A 35 -2.49 4.68 2.74
N GLY A 36 -3.58 5.44 2.55
CA GLY A 36 -3.58 6.90 2.47
C GLY A 36 -3.18 7.60 3.78
N THR A 37 -3.15 6.88 4.91
CA THR A 37 -2.63 7.44 6.18
C THR A 37 -1.11 7.45 6.26
N LEU A 38 -0.42 6.74 5.35
CA LEU A 38 1.03 6.77 5.28
C LEU A 38 1.50 8.18 4.93
N THR A 39 2.38 8.74 5.75
CA THR A 39 2.87 10.11 5.55
C THR A 39 4.08 10.11 4.62
N LEU A 40 4.04 10.95 3.59
CA LEU A 40 5.18 11.22 2.72
C LEU A 40 5.84 12.54 3.12
N ASN A 41 7.05 12.47 3.66
CA ASN A 41 7.79 13.62 4.14
C ASN A 41 8.65 14.20 3.03
N HIS A 42 8.58 15.52 2.82
CA HIS A 42 9.49 16.25 1.95
C HIS A 42 10.62 16.80 2.80
N ALA A 43 11.81 16.24 2.67
CA ALA A 43 12.97 16.59 3.48
C ALA A 43 14.08 17.22 2.64
N SER A 44 14.93 18.02 3.28
CA SER A 44 16.15 18.57 2.70
C SER A 44 17.30 18.49 3.67
N LEU A 45 18.54 18.45 3.16
CA LEU A 45 19.71 18.45 4.01
C LEU A 45 19.96 19.87 4.58
N PRO A 46 20.39 19.98 5.85
CA PRO A 46 20.88 21.24 6.39
C PRO A 46 21.99 21.83 5.51
N GLY A 47 21.84 23.09 5.10
CA GLY A 47 22.79 23.78 4.22
C GLY A 47 22.70 23.42 2.73
N ARG A 48 21.76 22.56 2.32
CA ARG A 48 21.47 22.23 0.91
C ARG A 48 19.96 22.21 0.65
N PRO A 49 19.30 23.38 0.60
CA PRO A 49 17.86 23.48 0.38
C PRO A 49 17.41 22.97 -1.00
N ASP A 50 18.34 22.90 -1.96
CA ASP A 50 18.11 22.41 -3.31
C ASP A 50 18.08 20.87 -3.40
N SER A 51 18.70 20.17 -2.43
CA SER A 51 18.58 18.71 -2.33
C SER A 51 17.30 18.37 -1.58
N ARG A 52 16.21 18.18 -2.32
CA ARG A 52 14.93 17.68 -1.79
C ARG A 52 14.81 16.20 -2.09
N PHE A 53 14.35 15.44 -1.10
CA PHE A 53 14.05 14.03 -1.24
C PHE A 53 12.75 13.70 -0.51
N LEU A 54 12.14 12.60 -0.91
CA LEU A 54 10.93 12.07 -0.30
C LEU A 54 11.31 10.97 0.69
N LEU A 55 10.59 10.91 1.81
CA LEU A 55 10.79 9.88 2.82
C LEU A 55 9.44 9.45 3.37
N ALA A 56 9.04 8.21 3.15
CA ALA A 56 7.84 7.68 3.78
C ALA A 56 8.07 7.51 5.29
N SER A 57 7.02 7.70 6.09
CA SER A 57 7.01 7.29 7.49
C SER A 57 7.06 5.77 7.60
N GLU A 58 7.49 5.23 8.74
CA GLU A 58 7.49 3.78 8.98
C GLU A 58 6.08 3.18 8.79
N PRO A 59 5.87 2.26 7.82
CA PRO A 59 4.57 1.68 7.57
C PRO A 59 4.13 0.75 8.71
N THR A 60 2.83 0.73 9.00
CA THR A 60 2.26 -0.31 9.86
C THR A 60 2.40 -1.69 9.21
N ARG A 61 2.32 -2.77 10.01
CA ARG A 61 2.32 -4.15 9.49
C ARG A 61 1.27 -4.41 8.42
N LEU A 62 0.13 -3.69 8.45
CA LEU A 62 -0.88 -3.78 7.39
C LEU A 62 -0.39 -3.17 6.08
N GLN A 63 0.12 -1.94 6.15
CA GLN A 63 0.59 -1.19 5.00
C GLN A 63 1.78 -1.89 4.35
N ALA A 64 2.78 -2.31 5.14
CA ALA A 64 3.94 -3.05 4.63
C ALA A 64 3.52 -4.30 3.84
N ARG A 65 2.63 -5.13 4.41
CA ARG A 65 2.10 -6.31 3.74
C ARG A 65 1.33 -5.97 2.45
N ALA A 66 0.61 -4.85 2.45
CA ALA A 66 -0.10 -4.40 1.25
C ALA A 66 0.86 -3.97 0.14
N PHE A 67 1.91 -3.22 0.46
CA PHE A 67 2.95 -2.83 -0.49
C PHE A 67 3.70 -4.03 -1.07
N GLU A 68 4.05 -5.03 -0.23
CA GLU A 68 4.63 -6.31 -0.69
C GLU A 68 3.74 -7.00 -1.73
N LEU A 69 2.43 -7.10 -1.47
CA LEU A 69 1.48 -7.74 -2.36
C LEU A 69 1.26 -6.95 -3.65
N LEU A 70 1.40 -5.62 -3.59
CA LEU A 70 1.32 -4.73 -4.74
C LEU A 70 2.63 -4.68 -5.55
N GLY A 71 3.74 -5.20 -5.01
CA GLY A 71 5.07 -5.08 -5.63
C GLY A 71 5.57 -3.63 -5.69
N MET A 72 5.13 -2.79 -4.76
CA MET A 72 5.49 -1.37 -4.67
C MET A 72 6.38 -1.16 -3.45
N ASP A 73 7.30 -0.20 -3.56
CA ASP A 73 8.10 0.26 -2.42
C ASP A 73 7.69 1.70 -2.10
N PRO A 74 7.20 1.98 -0.87
CA PRO A 74 6.75 3.32 -0.50
C PRO A 74 7.88 4.37 -0.50
N ASP A 75 9.15 3.94 -0.45
CA ASP A 75 10.32 4.82 -0.51
C ASP A 75 10.94 4.89 -1.92
N ARG A 76 10.42 4.16 -2.91
CA ARG A 76 10.96 4.24 -4.28
C ARG A 76 10.56 5.53 -4.99
N ASP A 77 11.54 6.41 -5.10
CA ASP A 77 11.59 7.55 -6.01
C ASP A 77 11.62 7.12 -7.50
N ASP A 78 10.54 6.58 -8.06
CA ASP A 78 10.43 6.40 -9.52
C ASP A 78 10.16 7.75 -10.25
N CYS A 79 10.12 8.89 -9.54
CA CYS A 79 9.76 10.21 -10.10
C CYS A 79 10.82 11.32 -10.02
N ILE A 80 12.03 11.11 -9.48
CA ILE A 80 13.05 12.18 -9.50
C ILE A 80 13.97 12.02 -10.71
N SER A 81 13.50 12.52 -11.86
CA SER A 81 14.41 13.00 -12.90
C SER A 81 15.24 14.17 -12.35
N VAL A 82 16.40 13.86 -11.77
CA VAL A 82 17.46 14.85 -11.53
C VAL A 82 18.19 15.05 -12.86
N THR A 83 17.76 16.05 -13.63
CA THR A 83 18.60 16.59 -14.71
C THR A 83 19.67 17.45 -14.05
N ALA A 84 20.92 17.06 -14.26
CA ALA A 84 22.13 17.78 -13.86
C ALA A 84 22.31 19.09 -14.64
#